data_AF-A0A2V9ZDD7-F1
#
_entry.id   AF-A0A2V9ZDD7-F1
#
_cell.length_a   1.000
_cell.length_b   1.000
_cell.length_c   1.000
_cell.angle_alpha   90.00
_cell.angle_beta   90.00
_cell.angle_gamma   90.00
#
_symmetry.space_group_name_H-M   'P 1'
#
loop_
_entity.id
_entity.type
_entity.pdbx_description
1 polymer ?
#
loop_
_entity_poly.entity_id
_entity_poly.type
_entity_poly.pdbx_seq_one_letter_code
_entity_poly.pdbx_strand_id
1 'polypeptide(L)' 'TVNIPQVVAAYYDNNGKVIWVSDGYVDQALQPQVPVPFAVDVPDDVAPHVQSYHVLVNHYNTNASS' A
#
# COMPACT_ATOMS: atom_id res chain seq x y z
N THR A 1 -2.07 21.50 -4.85
CA THR A 1 -2.42 20.39 -3.95
C THR A 1 -2.02 19.10 -4.63
N VAL A 2 -1.01 18.39 -4.16
CA VAL A 2 -0.64 17.08 -4.72
C VAL A 2 -1.30 16.02 -3.87
N ASN A 3 -2.18 15.22 -4.46
CA ASN A 3 -2.82 14.09 -3.79
C ASN A 3 -2.02 12.83 -4.13
N ILE A 4 -0.96 12.57 -3.38
CA ILE A 4 -0.14 11.36 -3.55
C ILE A 4 -0.77 10.27 -2.67
N PRO A 5 -1.29 9.17 -3.25
CA PRO A 5 -1.75 8.02 -2.49
C PRO A 5 -0.57 7.26 -1.91
N GLN A 6 -0.67 6.89 -0.65
CA GLN A 6 0.18 5.91 0.00
C GLN A 6 -0.59 4.60 0.13
N VAL A 7 0.00 3.51 -0.34
CA VAL A 7 -0.53 2.16 -0.20
C VAL A 7 0.26 1.43 0.88
N VAL A 8 -0.42 0.75 1.79
CA VAL A 8 0.18 -0.11 2.81
C VAL A 8 -0.45 -1.49 2.70
N ALA A 9 0.37 -2.53 2.57
CA ALA A 9 -0.06 -3.92 2.55
C ALA A 9 0.49 -4.67 3.77
N ALA A 10 -0.40 -5.22 4.57
CA ALA A 10 -0.05 -6.14 5.66
C ALA A 10 -0.23 -7.58 5.19
N TYR A 11 0.76 -8.43 5.45
CA TYR A 11 0.77 -9.84 5.08
C TYR A 11 0.72 -10.71 6.33
N TYR A 12 -0.08 -11.78 6.27
CA TYR A 12 -0.40 -12.63 7.41
C TYR A 12 -0.02 -14.08 7.14
N ASP A 13 0.46 -14.77 8.18
CA ASP A 13 0.62 -16.23 8.15
C ASP A 13 -0.73 -16.95 8.33
N ASN A 14 -0.69 -18.29 8.35
CA ASN A 14 -1.87 -19.13 8.51
C ASN A 14 -2.59 -18.98 9.87
N ASN A 15 -1.93 -18.38 10.86
CA ASN A 15 -2.51 -18.12 12.17
C ASN A 15 -3.11 -16.71 12.28
N GLY A 16 -3.09 -15.94 11.19
CA GLY A 16 -3.52 -14.54 11.18
C GLY A 16 -2.53 -13.58 11.84
N LYS A 17 -1.28 -14.01 12.06
CA LYS A 17 -0.22 -13.12 12.58
C LYS A 17 0.38 -12.34 11.42
N VAL A 18 0.56 -11.03 11.61
CA VAL A 18 1.33 -10.19 10.67
C VAL A 18 2.78 -10.66 10.62
N ILE A 19 3.25 -11.01 9.44
CA ILE A 19 4.63 -11.45 9.18
C ILE A 19 5.44 -10.43 8.38
N TRP A 20 4.77 -9.53 7.66
CA TRP A 20 5.42 -8.47 6.91
C TRP A 20 4.46 -7.30 6.64
N VAL A 21 5.02 -6.11 6.50
CA VAL A 21 4.30 -4.91 6.06
C VAL A 21 5.13 -4.25 4.97
N SER A 22 4.50 -4.00 3.84
CA SER A 22 5.10 -3.26 2.72
C SER A 22 4.31 -1.98 2.49
N ASP A 23 4.99 -0.93 2.06
CA ASP A 23 4.37 0.31 1.67
C ASP A 23 4.93 0.85 0.35
N GLY A 24 4.18 1.73 -0.29
CA GLY A 24 4.57 2.37 -1.53
C GLY A 24 3.75 3.61 -1.81
N TYR A 25 4.31 4.52 -2.60
CA TYR A 25 3.62 5.68 -3.12
C TYR A 25 3.24 5.43 -4.58
N VAL A 26 2.06 5.90 -4.99
CA VAL A 26 1.71 5.93 -6.41
C VAL A 26 2.30 7.20 -7.01
N ASP A 27 3.21 7.05 -7.98
CA ASP A 27 3.93 8.16 -8.62
C ASP A 27 3.04 9.15 -9.40
N GLN A 28 1.75 8.84 -9.51
CA GLN A 28 0.75 9.66 -10.18
C GLN A 28 -0.40 10.02 -9.24
N ALA A 29 -0.89 11.26 -9.36
CA ALA A 29 -2.17 11.64 -8.78
C ALA A 29 -3.31 10.77 -9.35
N LEU A 30 -4.20 10.30 -8.47
CA LEU A 30 -5.39 9.55 -8.87
C LEU A 30 -6.43 10.49 -9.45
N GLN A 31 -6.93 10.15 -10.63
CA GLN A 31 -8.08 10.79 -11.24
C GLN A 31 -9.35 10.06 -10.80
N PRO A 32 -10.50 10.76 -10.66
CA PRO A 32 -11.77 10.10 -10.37
C PRO A 32 -12.07 9.00 -11.39
N GLN A 33 -12.51 7.85 -10.92
CA GLN A 33 -12.96 6.71 -11.73
C GLN A 33 -11.90 6.06 -12.65
N VAL A 34 -10.62 6.41 -12.51
CA VAL A 34 -9.53 5.76 -13.24
C VAL A 34 -8.71 4.91 -12.27
N PRO A 35 -8.82 3.57 -12.31
CA PRO A 35 -7.96 2.70 -11.52
C PRO A 35 -6.49 2.87 -11.94
N VAL A 36 -5.59 2.93 -10.95
CA VAL A 36 -4.15 2.95 -11.20
C VAL A 36 -3.55 1.72 -10.52
N PRO A 37 -2.76 0.89 -11.24
CA PRO A 37 -2.09 -0.23 -10.62
C PRO A 37 -1.05 0.25 -9.61
N PHE A 38 -0.84 -0.54 -8.56
CA PHE A 38 0.24 -0.35 -7.60
C PHE A 38 0.97 -1.67 -7.41
N ALA A 39 2.23 -1.58 -7.00
CA ALA A 39 3.03 -2.72 -6.59
C ALA A 39 3.70 -2.39 -5.25
N VAL A 40 3.83 -3.40 -4.41
CA VAL A 40 4.57 -3.35 -3.16
C VAL A 40 5.33 -4.67 -3.04
N ASP A 41 6.58 -4.59 -2.62
CA ASP A 41 7.47 -5.75 -2.64
C ASP A 41 7.26 -6.65 -1.42
N VAL A 42 7.38 -7.96 -1.62
CA VAL A 42 7.45 -8.94 -0.53
C VAL A 42 8.79 -9.65 -0.65
N PRO A 43 9.61 -9.70 0.41
CA PRO A 43 10.87 -10.44 0.39
C PRO A 43 10.68 -11.92 0.04
N ASP A 44 11.62 -12.50 -0.71
CA ASP A 44 11.55 -13.88 -1.19
C ASP A 44 11.50 -14.92 -0.05
N ASP A 45 12.09 -14.61 1.10
CA ASP A 45 12.06 -15.44 2.30
C ASP A 45 10.73 -15.34 3.07
N VAL A 46 9.99 -14.24 2.89
CA VAL A 46 8.66 -14.01 3.46
C VAL A 46 7.56 -14.61 2.57
N ALA A 47 7.67 -14.46 1.25
CA ALA A 47 6.61 -14.82 0.30
C ALA A 47 6.04 -16.25 0.48
N PRO A 48 6.83 -17.30 0.75
CA PRO A 48 6.32 -18.66 0.98
C PRO A 48 5.45 -18.81 2.24
N HIS A 49 5.55 -17.87 3.18
CA HIS A 49 4.85 -17.91 4.47
C HIS A 49 3.55 -17.10 4.46
N VAL A 50 3.29 -16.33 3.41
CA VAL A 50 2.09 -15.51 3.25
C VAL A 50 0.88 -16.39 2.94
N GLN A 51 -0.19 -16.23 3.71
CA GLN A 51 -1.49 -16.87 3.44
C GLN A 51 -2.59 -15.90 3.05
N SER A 52 -2.55 -14.69 3.61
CA SER A 52 -3.48 -13.62 3.23
C SER A 52 -2.83 -12.27 3.36
N TYR A 53 -3.45 -11.27 2.76
CA TYR A 53 -2.99 -9.88 2.81
C TYR A 53 -4.18 -8.93 2.96
N HIS A 54 -3.90 -7.75 3.51
CA HIS A 54 -4.85 -6.65 3.62
C HIS A 54 -4.18 -5.36 3.11
N VAL A 55 -4.85 -4.67 2.20
CA VAL A 55 -4.36 -3.43 1.58
C VAL A 55 -5.16 -2.24 2.08
N LEU A 56 -4.45 -1.21 2.55
CA LEU A 56 -4.97 0.07 2.98
C LEU A 56 -4.43 1.17 2.07
N VAL A 57 -5.29 2.09 1.63
CA VAL A 57 -4.91 3.25 0.81
C VAL A 57 -5.21 4.52 1.58
N ASN A 58 -4.17 5.31 1.83
CA ASN A 58 -4.25 6.61 2.49
C ASN A 58 -3.96 7.72 1.49
N HIS A 59 -4.56 8.88 1.74
CA HIS A 59 -4.36 10.09 0.95
C HIS A 59 -3.77 11.17 1.84
N TYR A 60 -2.58 11.67 1.49
CA TYR A 60 -2.00 12.82 2.17
C TYR A 60 -2.26 14.08 1.34
N ASN A 61 -2.86 15.08 1.99
CA ASN A 61 -3.12 16.38 1.39
C ASN A 61 -2.31 17.45 2.14
N THR A 62 -1.25 17.96 1.52
CA THR A 62 -0.57 19.16 2.02
C THR A 62 -1.41 20.38 1.68
N ASN A 63 -2.25 20.82 2.62
CA ASN A 63 -2.69 22.22 2.61
C ASN A 63 -1.47 23.07 2.96
N ALA A 64 -0.80 23.62 1.95
CA ALA A 64 0.06 24.78 2.18
C ALA A 64 -0.88 25.93 2.55
N SER A 65 -1.15 26.11 3.83
CA SER A 65 -1.79 27.31 4.34
C SER A 65 -0.83 28.47 4.09
N SER A 66 -1.05 29.19 3.00
CA SER A 66 -0.48 30.51 2.74
C SER A 66 -1.32 31.58 3.43
#